data_AF-M1ART7-F1
#
_entry.id   AF-M1ART7-F1
#
_cell.length_a   1.000
_cell.length_b   1.000
_cell.length_c   1.000
_cell.angle_alpha   90.00
_cell.angle_beta   90.00
_cell.angle_gamma   90.00
#
_symmetry.space_group_name_H-M   'P 1'
#
loop_
_entity.id
_entity.type
_entity.pdbx_description
1 polymer ?
#
loop_
_entity_poly.entity_id
_entity_poly.type
_entity_poly.pdbx_seq_one_letter_code
_entity_poly.pdbx_strand_id
1 'polypeptide(L)'
;MADPVIGATVQVVLEKLLSLTFEEAKSLRNCKKNLRMLTKYVSMIQAFIHDAERRQVDDQAAEEWLKMLERVAEDAENVFDVYRYESLKAHVMNIRTKLMEKVRNFYSHTAFKYKMSRKINNITKEMRAINQLANDLGLQSPMVPSQQILPIRETDSFVVASDVVGRDNDVAEIKEKMLNMREEVIMSTIPLVGMGGLGKTTVAKRIFNDEQIKQNFEKRVWLCLAEMSETKSFLELILESLTERKLEVQSRDIIVKKLRDELGGKRYLLVLDDLWRVDPTLWHEFMDTLKGINTSRGNCILVTTRMKRVASTVALDHHMLERLARDHCWCIFKQRAFVDGEVPEEMVSMENRIVELCQGLPLAASVLGGLLRYKEIHEWQAILDGNPLVTGEADNGENSLKKIYKENPKTQL
;
A
#
# COMPACT_ATOMS: atom_id res chain seq x y z
N MET A 1 1.81 2.85 -24.58
CA MET A 1 2.48 2.71 -23.28
C MET A 1 1.40 2.85 -22.23
N ALA A 2 1.03 1.76 -21.59
CA ALA A 2 -0.07 1.74 -20.65
C ALA A 2 0.24 2.51 -19.36
N ASP A 3 -0.74 3.25 -18.88
CA ASP A 3 -0.59 4.18 -17.75
C ASP A 3 -1.02 3.50 -16.43
N PRO A 4 -0.07 3.08 -15.58
CA PRO A 4 -0.37 2.46 -14.27
C PRO A 4 -1.03 3.41 -13.26
N VAL A 5 -1.27 4.67 -13.63
CA VAL A 5 -2.10 5.62 -12.87
C VAL A 5 -3.57 5.28 -12.95
N ILE A 6 -3.99 4.70 -14.08
CA ILE A 6 -5.41 4.61 -14.42
C ILE A 6 -6.13 3.72 -13.41
N GLY A 7 -5.61 2.53 -13.10
CA GLY A 7 -6.29 1.63 -12.17
C GLY A 7 -6.29 2.10 -10.71
N ALA A 8 -5.22 2.72 -10.21
CA ALA A 8 -5.19 3.32 -8.87
C ALA A 8 -6.12 4.55 -8.75
N THR A 9 -6.15 5.41 -9.77
CA THR A 9 -7.05 6.58 -9.84
C THR A 9 -8.50 6.10 -9.91
N VAL A 10 -8.78 5.17 -10.80
CA VAL A 10 -10.05 4.46 -10.89
C VAL A 10 -10.45 3.87 -9.55
N GLN A 11 -9.55 3.19 -8.84
CA GLN A 11 -9.87 2.55 -7.56
C GLN A 11 -10.26 3.57 -6.50
N VAL A 12 -9.52 4.68 -6.37
CA VAL A 12 -9.85 5.78 -5.46
C VAL A 12 -11.20 6.39 -5.80
N VAL A 13 -11.45 6.65 -7.09
CA VAL A 13 -12.72 7.20 -7.55
C VAL A 13 -13.86 6.21 -7.29
N LEU A 14 -13.67 4.90 -7.52
CA LEU A 14 -14.66 3.86 -7.23
C LEU A 14 -14.94 3.69 -5.72
N GLU A 15 -13.93 3.78 -4.87
CA GLU A 15 -14.11 3.77 -3.41
C GLU A 15 -14.87 5.01 -2.94
N LYS A 16 -14.55 6.19 -3.48
CA LYS A 16 -15.31 7.42 -3.27
C LYS A 16 -16.75 7.26 -3.73
N LEU A 17 -16.99 6.70 -4.92
CA LEU A 17 -18.32 6.43 -5.46
C LEU A 17 -19.11 5.43 -4.60
N LEU A 18 -18.47 4.39 -4.08
CA LEU A 18 -19.11 3.48 -3.12
C LEU A 18 -19.59 4.25 -1.89
N SER A 19 -18.71 5.05 -1.27
CA SER A 19 -19.08 5.85 -0.09
C SER A 19 -20.24 6.81 -0.37
N LEU A 20 -20.22 7.49 -1.53
CA LEU A 20 -21.27 8.41 -1.97
C LEU A 20 -22.60 7.68 -2.20
N THR A 21 -22.57 6.49 -2.81
CA THR A 21 -23.79 5.70 -3.02
C THR A 21 -24.44 5.26 -1.71
N PHE A 22 -23.64 4.95 -0.68
CA PHE A 22 -24.14 4.60 0.65
C PHE A 22 -24.77 5.78 1.38
N GLU A 23 -24.17 6.96 1.31
CA GLU A 23 -24.72 8.19 1.90
C GLU A 23 -26.02 8.62 1.21
N GLU A 24 -26.07 8.56 -0.11
CA GLU A 24 -27.19 9.08 -0.90
C GLU A 24 -28.37 8.11 -1.06
N ALA A 25 -28.14 6.81 -0.87
CA ALA A 25 -29.20 5.80 -0.81
C ALA A 25 -30.26 6.09 0.27
N LYS A 26 -29.92 6.93 1.27
CA LYS A 26 -30.83 7.40 2.33
C LYS A 26 -31.74 8.55 1.87
N SER A 27 -31.32 9.36 0.89
CA SER A 27 -32.00 10.61 0.46
C SER A 27 -32.85 10.47 -0.82
N LEU A 28 -32.44 9.61 -1.76
CA LEU A 28 -33.07 9.50 -3.09
C LEU A 28 -33.99 8.26 -3.26
N ARG A 29 -35.24 8.37 -2.82
CA ARG A 29 -36.23 7.27 -2.97
C ARG A 29 -36.43 6.82 -4.44
N ASN A 30 -36.35 7.75 -5.41
CA ASN A 30 -36.53 7.47 -6.85
C ASN A 30 -35.28 6.90 -7.57
N CYS A 31 -34.09 6.96 -6.95
CA CYS A 31 -32.84 6.46 -7.56
C CYS A 31 -32.29 5.22 -6.85
N LYS A 32 -32.95 4.79 -5.77
CA LYS A 32 -32.50 3.69 -4.89
C LYS A 32 -32.15 2.40 -5.63
N LYS A 33 -32.92 2.05 -6.68
CA LYS A 33 -32.63 0.86 -7.50
C LYS A 33 -31.33 1.03 -8.29
N ASN A 34 -31.15 2.16 -8.95
CA ASN A 34 -29.97 2.44 -9.76
C ASN A 34 -28.72 2.60 -8.90
N LEU A 35 -28.81 3.29 -7.76
CA LEU A 35 -27.72 3.40 -6.80
C LEU A 35 -27.28 2.03 -6.27
N ARG A 36 -28.22 1.14 -5.89
CA ARG A 36 -27.88 -0.24 -5.49
C ARG A 36 -27.18 -1.04 -6.59
N MET A 37 -27.64 -0.89 -7.83
CA MET A 37 -27.02 -1.55 -8.97
C MET A 37 -25.64 -0.98 -9.26
N LEU A 38 -25.47 0.34 -9.16
CA LEU A 38 -24.19 1.01 -9.29
C LEU A 38 -23.21 0.53 -8.22
N THR A 39 -23.60 0.51 -6.95
CA THR A 39 -22.80 -0.08 -5.86
C THR A 39 -22.37 -1.51 -6.18
N LYS A 40 -23.31 -2.34 -6.66
CA LYS A 40 -23.01 -3.73 -7.04
C LYS A 40 -21.96 -3.80 -8.16
N TYR A 41 -22.13 -3.03 -9.24
CA TYR A 41 -21.19 -3.07 -10.36
C TYR A 41 -19.83 -2.52 -9.98
N VAL A 42 -19.77 -1.44 -9.19
CA VAL A 42 -18.50 -0.90 -8.69
C VAL A 42 -17.75 -1.96 -7.87
N SER A 43 -18.42 -2.66 -6.96
CA SER A 43 -17.79 -3.74 -6.17
C SER A 43 -17.32 -4.91 -7.04
N MET A 44 -18.07 -5.28 -8.08
CA MET A 44 -17.65 -6.35 -9.00
C MET A 44 -16.45 -5.93 -9.86
N ILE A 45 -16.46 -4.69 -10.35
CA ILE A 45 -15.39 -4.11 -11.16
C ILE A 45 -14.08 -4.01 -10.38
N GLN A 46 -14.15 -3.60 -9.10
CA GLN A 46 -12.98 -3.54 -8.21
C GLN A 46 -12.21 -4.86 -8.15
N ALA A 47 -12.89 -5.99 -8.31
CA ALA A 47 -12.25 -7.29 -8.31
C ALA A 47 -11.42 -7.57 -9.58
N PHE A 48 -11.64 -6.84 -10.69
CA PHE A 48 -10.90 -7.03 -11.94
C PHE A 48 -9.75 -6.04 -12.14
N ILE A 49 -9.73 -4.94 -11.39
CA ILE A 49 -8.76 -3.83 -11.59
C ILE A 49 -7.32 -4.34 -11.50
N HIS A 50 -7.00 -5.14 -10.49
CA HIS A 50 -5.64 -5.63 -10.28
C HIS A 50 -5.14 -6.50 -11.46
N ASP A 51 -6.00 -7.35 -12.02
CA ASP A 51 -5.62 -8.17 -13.18
C ASP A 51 -5.53 -7.31 -14.46
N ALA A 52 -6.44 -6.35 -14.64
CA ALA A 52 -6.38 -5.41 -15.75
C ALA A 52 -5.09 -4.54 -15.71
N GLU A 53 -4.70 -4.05 -14.53
CA GLU A 53 -3.46 -3.28 -14.31
C GLU A 53 -2.21 -4.10 -14.57
N ARG A 54 -2.24 -5.41 -14.29
CA ARG A 54 -1.14 -6.31 -14.63
C ARG A 54 -1.05 -6.50 -16.14
N ARG A 55 -2.19 -6.70 -16.81
CA ARG A 55 -2.24 -7.05 -18.24
C ARG A 55 -2.06 -5.88 -19.17
N GLN A 56 -2.40 -4.66 -18.78
CA GLN A 56 -2.36 -3.49 -19.66
C GLN A 56 -1.00 -3.24 -20.34
N VAL A 57 0.10 -3.75 -19.77
CA VAL A 57 1.45 -3.60 -20.35
C VAL A 57 1.57 -4.36 -21.67
N ASP A 58 0.96 -5.53 -21.77
CA ASP A 58 1.09 -6.48 -22.89
C ASP A 58 -0.25 -6.74 -23.61
N ASP A 59 -1.37 -6.30 -23.03
CA ASP A 59 -2.74 -6.47 -23.54
C ASP A 59 -3.43 -5.11 -23.69
N GLN A 60 -3.49 -4.63 -24.93
CA GLN A 60 -4.14 -3.36 -25.27
C GLN A 60 -5.63 -3.34 -24.89
N ALA A 61 -6.32 -4.49 -24.90
CA ALA A 61 -7.73 -4.54 -24.53
C ALA A 61 -7.94 -4.30 -23.03
N ALA A 62 -6.99 -4.74 -22.19
CA ALA A 62 -6.98 -4.43 -20.76
C ALA A 62 -6.67 -2.95 -20.49
N GLU A 63 -5.76 -2.34 -21.25
CA GLU A 63 -5.48 -0.89 -21.19
C GLU A 63 -6.71 -0.05 -21.58
N GLU A 64 -7.40 -0.43 -22.67
CA GLU A 64 -8.62 0.23 -23.12
C GLU A 64 -9.77 0.09 -22.12
N TRP A 65 -9.90 -1.08 -21.49
CA TRP A 65 -10.88 -1.33 -20.43
C TRP A 65 -10.68 -0.40 -19.23
N LEU A 66 -9.43 -0.23 -18.78
CA LEU A 66 -9.08 0.68 -17.68
C LEU A 66 -9.39 2.15 -18.03
N LYS A 67 -9.05 2.60 -19.25
CA LYS A 67 -9.38 3.96 -19.74
C LYS A 67 -10.88 4.21 -19.81
N MET A 68 -11.66 3.22 -20.24
CA MET A 68 -13.12 3.32 -20.25
C MET A 68 -13.68 3.45 -18.83
N LEU A 69 -13.14 2.67 -17.91
CA LEU A 69 -13.53 2.70 -16.51
C LEU A 69 -13.21 4.04 -15.84
N GLU A 70 -12.04 4.61 -16.11
CA GLU A 70 -11.63 5.93 -15.63
C GLU A 70 -12.59 7.03 -16.06
N ARG A 71 -12.91 7.12 -17.35
CA ARG A 71 -13.85 8.13 -17.87
C ARG A 71 -15.22 8.04 -17.19
N VAL A 72 -15.76 6.82 -17.04
CA VAL A 72 -17.08 6.62 -16.42
C VAL A 72 -17.03 6.90 -14.91
N ALA A 73 -15.90 6.64 -14.25
CA ALA A 73 -15.70 6.95 -12.84
C ALA A 73 -15.64 8.48 -12.60
N GLU A 74 -14.89 9.22 -13.44
CA GLU A 74 -14.83 10.68 -13.41
C GLU A 74 -16.21 11.32 -13.69
N ASP A 75 -16.92 10.81 -14.70
CA ASP A 75 -18.28 11.27 -15.00
C ASP A 75 -19.23 11.03 -13.81
N ALA A 76 -19.08 9.89 -13.14
CA ALA A 76 -19.87 9.60 -11.96
C ALA A 76 -19.56 10.56 -10.81
N GLU A 77 -18.29 10.81 -10.52
CA GLU A 77 -17.85 11.75 -9.48
C GLU A 77 -18.42 13.17 -9.72
N ASN A 78 -18.30 13.67 -10.96
CA ASN A 78 -18.87 14.95 -11.37
C ASN A 78 -20.38 15.03 -11.13
N VAL A 79 -21.11 13.94 -11.40
CA VAL A 79 -22.56 13.86 -11.18
C VAL A 79 -22.91 13.91 -9.70
N PHE A 80 -22.17 13.20 -8.85
CA PHE A 80 -22.37 13.20 -7.41
C PHE A 80 -21.98 14.54 -6.76
N ASP A 81 -20.91 15.20 -7.22
CA ASP A 81 -20.52 16.53 -6.70
C ASP A 81 -21.57 17.60 -7.03
N VAL A 82 -22.12 17.60 -8.25
CA VAL A 82 -23.25 18.48 -8.63
C VAL A 82 -24.48 18.18 -7.77
N TYR A 83 -24.74 16.92 -7.43
CA TYR A 83 -25.83 16.55 -6.53
C TYR A 83 -25.63 17.11 -5.12
N ARG A 84 -24.44 16.94 -4.53
CA ARG A 84 -24.11 17.45 -3.19
C ARG A 84 -24.21 18.96 -3.13
N TYR A 85 -23.65 19.67 -4.11
CA TYR A 85 -23.71 21.12 -4.18
C TYR A 85 -25.15 21.63 -4.17
N GLU A 86 -26.02 21.07 -5.02
CA GLU A 86 -27.43 21.49 -5.10
C GLU A 86 -28.24 21.05 -3.87
N SER A 87 -27.94 19.89 -3.27
CA SER A 87 -28.58 19.45 -2.02
C SER A 87 -28.20 20.36 -0.85
N LEU A 88 -26.93 20.77 -0.75
CA LEU A 88 -26.44 21.67 0.28
C LEU A 88 -27.03 23.07 0.09
N LYS A 89 -27.06 23.57 -1.15
CA LYS A 89 -27.69 24.84 -1.52
C LYS A 89 -29.19 24.85 -1.16
N ALA A 90 -29.92 23.76 -1.43
CA ALA A 90 -31.32 23.63 -1.02
C ALA A 90 -31.50 23.64 0.51
N HIS A 91 -30.58 23.01 1.25
CA HIS A 91 -30.61 23.00 2.72
C HIS A 91 -30.34 24.40 3.30
N VAL A 92 -29.32 25.09 2.79
CA VAL A 92 -28.94 26.45 3.20
C VAL A 92 -30.03 27.48 2.84
N MET A 93 -30.65 27.35 1.66
CA MET A 93 -31.78 28.21 1.26
C MET A 93 -33.02 27.97 2.15
N ASN A 94 -33.31 26.72 2.53
CA ASN A 94 -34.39 26.41 3.47
C ASN A 94 -34.17 26.98 4.88
N ILE A 95 -32.91 27.14 5.31
CA ILE A 95 -32.57 27.78 6.60
C ILE A 95 -32.76 29.31 6.53
N ARG A 96 -32.59 29.93 5.35
CA ARG A 96 -32.63 31.38 5.16
C ARG A 96 -34.01 31.98 4.89
N THR A 97 -34.98 31.23 4.36
CA THR A 97 -36.30 31.80 3.98
C THR A 97 -37.45 31.16 4.74
N LYS A 98 -37.77 31.72 5.90
CA LYS A 98 -39.07 31.59 6.56
C LYS A 98 -40.00 32.74 6.15
N LEU A 99 -40.09 33.07 4.85
CA LEU A 99 -41.17 33.87 4.25
C LEU A 99 -41.12 33.78 2.71
N MET A 100 -42.23 33.31 2.11
CA MET A 100 -42.65 33.37 0.69
C MET A 100 -41.84 32.66 -0.42
N GLU A 101 -42.37 31.52 -0.90
CA GLU A 101 -42.67 31.16 -2.31
C GLU A 101 -42.88 29.63 -2.43
N LYS A 102 -44.10 29.15 -2.18
CA LYS A 102 -44.42 27.71 -2.10
C LYS A 102 -44.54 26.98 -3.45
N VAL A 103 -44.43 27.66 -4.60
CA VAL A 103 -44.61 27.03 -5.91
C VAL A 103 -43.33 27.02 -6.76
N ARG A 104 -42.46 28.05 -6.68
CA ARG A 104 -41.21 28.10 -7.46
C ARG A 104 -40.13 27.11 -6.99
N ASN A 105 -40.13 26.78 -5.70
CA ASN A 105 -39.13 25.88 -5.07
C ASN A 105 -39.43 24.38 -5.25
N PHE A 106 -40.63 24.00 -5.68
CA PHE A 106 -40.99 22.59 -5.87
C PHE A 106 -40.63 22.08 -7.28
N TYR A 107 -40.81 22.92 -8.30
CA TYR A 107 -40.47 22.59 -9.70
C TYR A 107 -38.96 22.52 -9.93
N SER A 108 -38.16 23.39 -9.29
CA SER A 108 -36.70 23.35 -9.37
C SER A 108 -36.12 22.08 -8.74
N HIS A 109 -36.66 21.65 -7.59
CA HIS A 109 -36.14 20.49 -6.88
C HIS A 109 -36.55 19.15 -7.51
N THR A 110 -37.78 19.05 -8.04
CA THR A 110 -38.27 17.85 -8.72
C THR A 110 -37.62 17.66 -10.08
N ALA A 111 -37.56 18.71 -10.93
CA ALA A 111 -36.87 18.65 -12.22
C ALA A 111 -35.38 18.30 -12.07
N PHE A 112 -34.72 18.85 -11.04
CA PHE A 112 -33.35 18.50 -10.68
C PHE A 112 -33.20 17.02 -10.29
N LYS A 113 -34.08 16.50 -9.42
CA LYS A 113 -34.10 15.08 -9.03
C LYS A 113 -34.31 14.16 -10.23
N TYR A 114 -35.18 14.52 -11.18
CA TYR A 114 -35.38 13.75 -12.41
C TYR A 114 -34.16 13.81 -13.35
N LYS A 115 -33.50 14.97 -13.46
CA LYS A 115 -32.27 15.12 -14.24
C LYS A 115 -31.14 14.28 -13.63
N MET A 116 -30.99 14.30 -12.31
CA MET A 116 -30.00 13.51 -11.60
C MET A 116 -30.25 12.00 -11.70
N SER A 117 -31.52 11.59 -11.55
CA SER A 117 -31.93 10.19 -11.72
C SER A 117 -31.56 9.64 -13.10
N ARG A 118 -31.76 10.43 -14.17
CA ARG A 118 -31.35 10.06 -15.53
C ARG A 118 -29.83 9.92 -15.66
N LYS A 119 -29.04 10.83 -15.07
CA LYS A 119 -27.58 10.75 -15.09
C LYS A 119 -27.06 9.52 -14.34
N ILE A 120 -27.55 9.27 -13.12
CA ILE A 120 -27.19 8.07 -12.33
C ILE A 120 -27.58 6.79 -13.09
N ASN A 121 -28.73 6.78 -13.77
CA ASN A 121 -29.15 5.64 -14.59
C ASN A 121 -28.19 5.38 -15.77
N ASN A 122 -27.67 6.42 -16.41
CA ASN A 122 -26.71 6.28 -17.51
C ASN A 122 -25.37 5.73 -17.00
N ILE A 123 -24.82 6.29 -15.91
CA ILE A 123 -23.61 5.78 -15.24
C ILE A 123 -23.79 4.31 -14.86
N THR A 124 -24.95 3.95 -14.31
CA THR A 124 -25.26 2.56 -13.92
C THR A 124 -25.23 1.61 -15.13
N LYS A 125 -25.66 2.06 -16.32
CA LYS A 125 -25.61 1.27 -17.55
C LYS A 125 -24.19 1.14 -18.11
N GLU A 126 -23.41 2.21 -18.05
CA GLU A 126 -22.01 2.22 -18.50
C GLU A 126 -21.15 1.33 -17.61
N MET A 127 -21.29 1.42 -16.28
CA MET A 127 -20.63 0.51 -15.33
C MET A 127 -21.06 -0.95 -15.55
N ARG A 128 -22.33 -1.21 -15.91
CA ARG A 128 -22.76 -2.57 -16.28
C ARG A 128 -22.03 -3.07 -17.52
N ALA A 129 -21.91 -2.23 -18.56
CA ALA A 129 -21.24 -2.59 -19.80
C ALA A 129 -19.74 -2.85 -19.57
N ILE A 130 -19.07 -2.01 -18.79
CA ILE A 130 -17.67 -2.20 -18.38
C ILE A 130 -17.50 -3.52 -17.62
N ASN A 131 -18.40 -3.84 -16.69
CA ASN A 131 -18.37 -5.11 -15.96
C ASN A 131 -18.57 -6.31 -16.90
N GLN A 132 -19.43 -6.21 -17.92
CA GLN A 132 -19.61 -7.28 -18.92
C GLN A 132 -18.35 -7.45 -19.76
N LEU A 133 -17.80 -6.36 -20.27
CA LEU A 133 -16.57 -6.36 -21.04
C LEU A 133 -15.38 -6.97 -20.27
N ALA A 134 -15.30 -6.76 -18.95
CA ALA A 134 -14.28 -7.40 -18.12
C ALA A 134 -14.33 -8.94 -18.21
N ASN A 135 -15.54 -9.50 -18.23
CA ASN A 135 -15.74 -10.95 -18.37
C ASN A 135 -15.41 -11.42 -19.79
N ASP A 136 -15.81 -10.66 -20.81
CA ASP A 136 -15.57 -10.98 -22.21
C ASP A 136 -14.06 -10.95 -22.56
N LEU A 137 -13.30 -10.08 -21.90
CA LEU A 137 -11.84 -10.00 -21.98
C LEU A 137 -11.11 -11.07 -21.15
N GLY A 138 -11.84 -11.89 -20.39
CA GLY A 138 -11.25 -12.92 -19.54
C GLY A 138 -10.40 -12.37 -18.39
N LEU A 139 -10.70 -11.14 -17.93
CA LEU A 139 -10.09 -10.57 -16.74
C LEU A 139 -10.44 -11.44 -15.52
N GLN A 140 -9.44 -11.74 -14.70
CA GLN A 140 -9.58 -12.62 -13.56
C GLN A 140 -9.98 -11.82 -12.32
N SER A 141 -11.07 -12.22 -11.70
CA SER A 141 -11.46 -11.75 -10.37
C SER A 141 -10.88 -12.70 -9.31
N PRO A 142 -10.22 -12.21 -8.25
CA PRO A 142 -9.78 -13.03 -7.13
C PRO A 142 -10.94 -13.70 -6.37
N MET A 143 -12.21 -13.41 -6.69
CA MET A 143 -13.37 -14.13 -6.16
C MET A 143 -13.58 -15.52 -6.78
N VAL A 144 -12.86 -15.86 -7.86
CA VAL A 144 -12.75 -17.23 -8.36
C VAL A 144 -11.32 -17.68 -8.06
N PRO A 145 -11.11 -18.79 -7.31
CA PRO A 145 -9.77 -19.30 -7.07
C PRO A 145 -9.27 -19.96 -8.36
N SER A 146 -8.83 -19.16 -9.32
CA SER A 146 -7.88 -19.64 -10.32
C SER A 146 -6.49 -19.48 -9.70
N GLN A 147 -5.82 -20.61 -9.50
CA GLN A 147 -4.44 -20.70 -9.07
C GLN A 147 -3.53 -20.05 -10.12
N GLN A 148 -3.48 -18.72 -10.14
CA GLN A 148 -2.43 -17.97 -10.79
C GLN A 148 -1.66 -17.25 -9.71
N ILE A 149 -0.58 -17.91 -9.31
CA ILE A 149 0.45 -17.42 -8.40
C ILE A 149 0.86 -16.03 -8.89
N LEU A 150 0.41 -14.98 -8.18
CA LEU A 150 1.12 -13.71 -8.20
C LEU A 150 2.54 -14.02 -7.73
N PRO A 151 3.61 -13.51 -8.39
CA PRO A 151 4.91 -13.54 -7.77
C PRO A 151 4.79 -12.72 -6.48
N ILE A 152 4.70 -13.40 -5.35
CA ILE A 152 4.85 -12.79 -4.04
C ILE A 152 6.17 -12.04 -4.12
N ARG A 153 6.16 -10.73 -3.86
CA ARG A 153 7.40 -9.98 -3.71
C ARG A 153 8.09 -10.58 -2.48
N GLU A 154 9.08 -11.42 -2.70
CA GLU A 154 9.86 -12.02 -1.63
C GLU A 154 10.96 -11.04 -1.22
N THR A 155 11.13 -10.84 0.08
CA THR A 155 12.29 -10.15 0.65
C THR A 155 13.09 -11.16 1.43
N ASP A 156 14.40 -11.18 1.19
CA ASP A 156 15.33 -11.95 2.02
C ASP A 156 15.69 -11.16 3.29
N SER A 157 16.31 -11.84 4.26
CA SER A 157 16.81 -11.20 5.48
C SER A 157 18.20 -10.57 5.32
N PHE A 158 18.83 -10.62 4.14
CA PHE A 158 20.21 -10.19 3.95
C PHE A 158 20.33 -8.66 3.78
N VAL A 159 21.42 -8.09 4.29
CA VAL A 159 21.66 -6.64 4.33
C VAL A 159 23.12 -6.37 4.08
N VAL A 160 23.40 -5.46 3.16
CA VAL A 160 24.71 -4.84 3.08
C VAL A 160 24.71 -3.66 4.04
N ALA A 161 25.54 -3.71 5.09
CA ALA A 161 25.51 -2.74 6.19
C ALA A 161 25.75 -1.28 5.74
N SER A 162 26.38 -1.07 4.59
CA SER A 162 26.59 0.24 3.95
C SER A 162 25.30 0.92 3.50
N ASP A 163 24.19 0.18 3.37
CA ASP A 163 22.98 0.64 2.67
C ASP A 163 21.98 1.35 3.59
N VAL A 164 22.26 1.42 4.89
CA VAL A 164 21.31 1.96 5.89
C VAL A 164 21.78 3.31 6.42
N VAL A 165 21.45 4.36 5.69
CA VAL A 165 21.82 5.75 6.03
C VAL A 165 20.71 6.44 6.81
N GLY A 166 21.07 7.15 7.89
CA GLY A 166 20.16 8.08 8.58
C GLY A 166 19.05 7.42 9.40
N ARG A 167 19.22 6.15 9.79
CA ARG A 167 18.24 5.36 10.54
C ARG A 167 18.76 4.86 11.89
N ASP A 168 19.87 5.42 12.38
CA ASP A 168 20.51 4.97 13.61
C ASP A 168 19.60 5.13 14.83
N ASN A 169 18.87 6.25 14.91
CA ASN A 169 17.91 6.50 16.00
C ASN A 169 16.72 5.54 15.93
N ASP A 170 16.10 5.36 14.76
CA ASP A 170 15.00 4.41 14.55
C ASP A 170 15.41 2.99 15.00
N VAL A 171 16.61 2.55 14.60
CA VAL A 171 17.15 1.24 14.97
C VAL A 171 17.44 1.16 16.47
N ALA A 172 18.04 2.19 17.06
CA ALA A 172 18.35 2.23 18.48
C ALA A 172 17.09 2.15 19.35
N GLU A 173 16.06 2.93 19.04
CA GLU A 173 14.80 2.96 19.78
C GLU A 173 14.07 1.60 19.71
N ILE A 174 13.99 1.00 18.52
CA ILE A 174 13.34 -0.32 18.37
C ILE A 174 14.15 -1.40 19.09
N LYS A 175 15.49 -1.37 18.98
CA LYS A 175 16.36 -2.30 19.71
C LYS A 175 16.18 -2.15 21.21
N GLU A 176 16.12 -0.93 21.73
CA GLU A 176 15.89 -0.69 23.15
C GLU A 176 14.56 -1.30 23.60
N LYS A 177 13.47 -1.08 22.84
CA LYS A 177 12.17 -1.72 23.11
C LYS A 177 12.25 -3.24 23.08
N MET A 178 13.03 -3.82 22.18
CA MET A 178 13.21 -5.28 22.08
C MET A 178 14.03 -5.85 23.23
N LEU A 179 15.10 -5.18 23.63
CA LEU A 179 16.06 -5.68 24.62
C LEU A 179 15.59 -5.45 26.06
N ASN A 180 14.88 -4.34 26.32
CA ASN A 180 14.43 -3.92 27.66
C ASN A 180 12.94 -4.22 27.90
N MET A 181 12.41 -5.30 27.35
CA MET A 181 11.05 -5.74 27.66
C MET A 181 10.91 -6.05 29.15
N ARG A 182 9.77 -5.67 29.75
CA ARG A 182 9.47 -6.00 31.14
C ARG A 182 9.44 -7.50 31.34
N GLU A 183 9.89 -7.97 32.49
CA GLU A 183 10.05 -9.39 32.77
C GLU A 183 8.73 -10.16 32.65
N GLU A 184 7.58 -9.54 32.94
CA GLU A 184 6.26 -10.17 32.82
C GLU A 184 5.75 -10.37 31.37
N VAL A 185 6.40 -9.76 30.36
CA VAL A 185 5.93 -9.81 28.97
C VAL A 185 6.43 -11.09 28.28
N ILE A 186 5.48 -12.01 28.00
CA ILE A 186 5.76 -13.24 27.22
C ILE A 186 6.10 -12.90 25.77
N MET A 187 5.30 -12.01 25.16
CA MET A 187 5.39 -11.66 23.75
C MET A 187 5.01 -10.20 23.53
N SER A 188 5.83 -9.50 22.74
CA SER A 188 5.59 -8.12 22.29
C SER A 188 5.53 -8.05 20.78
N THR A 189 4.68 -7.17 20.26
CA THR A 189 4.60 -6.86 18.83
C THR A 189 4.98 -5.41 18.62
N ILE A 190 5.91 -5.14 17.69
CA ILE A 190 6.38 -3.80 17.34
C ILE A 190 6.07 -3.57 15.86
N PRO A 191 5.02 -2.81 15.54
CA PRO A 191 4.74 -2.40 14.17
C PRO A 191 5.66 -1.24 13.77
N LEU A 192 6.28 -1.37 12.61
CA LEU A 192 7.06 -0.37 11.91
C LEU A 192 6.25 0.15 10.72
N VAL A 193 5.81 1.40 10.81
CA VAL A 193 4.77 1.96 9.94
C VAL A 193 5.32 3.11 9.13
N GLY A 194 4.92 3.21 7.88
CA GLY A 194 5.34 4.31 7.03
C GLY A 194 5.03 4.08 5.57
N MET A 195 5.07 5.15 4.80
CA MET A 195 4.78 5.15 3.37
C MET A 195 5.77 4.28 2.57
N GLY A 196 5.43 4.03 1.31
CA GLY A 196 6.32 3.35 0.37
C GLY A 196 7.66 4.08 0.23
N GLY A 197 8.75 3.31 0.09
CA GLY A 197 10.08 3.87 -0.16
C GLY A 197 10.81 4.50 1.04
N LEU A 198 10.23 4.48 2.25
CA LEU A 198 10.87 5.02 3.46
C LEU A 198 12.00 4.15 4.05
N GLY A 199 12.14 2.91 3.61
CA GLY A 199 13.17 1.99 4.11
C GLY A 199 12.77 1.16 5.33
N LYS A 200 11.47 0.89 5.54
CA LYS A 200 10.99 0.02 6.64
C LYS A 200 11.65 -1.35 6.63
N THR A 201 11.60 -2.03 5.48
CA THR A 201 12.25 -3.32 5.27
C THR A 201 13.73 -3.22 5.57
N THR A 202 14.42 -2.15 5.15
CA THR A 202 15.84 -1.88 5.43
C THR A 202 16.14 -1.73 6.92
N VAL A 203 15.29 -1.03 7.67
CA VAL A 203 15.42 -0.92 9.14
C VAL A 203 15.21 -2.27 9.82
N ALA A 204 14.16 -3.00 9.45
CA ALA A 204 13.89 -4.34 9.98
C ALA A 204 15.04 -5.32 9.71
N LYS A 205 15.57 -5.27 8.49
CA LYS A 205 16.77 -5.96 8.04
C LYS A 205 17.99 -5.66 8.93
N ARG A 206 18.25 -4.38 9.22
CA ARG A 206 19.36 -3.95 10.08
C ARG A 206 19.20 -4.47 11.51
N ILE A 207 17.99 -4.40 12.06
CA ILE A 207 17.68 -4.94 13.39
C ILE A 207 17.86 -6.45 13.42
N PHE A 208 17.30 -7.17 12.44
CA PHE A 208 17.37 -8.63 12.35
C PHE A 208 18.82 -9.15 12.33
N ASN A 209 19.73 -8.39 11.72
CA ASN A 209 21.14 -8.74 11.59
C ASN A 209 22.06 -8.07 12.62
N ASP A 210 21.53 -7.29 13.54
CA ASP A 210 22.32 -6.64 14.58
C ASP A 210 22.89 -7.67 15.57
N GLU A 211 24.15 -7.49 15.97
CA GLU A 211 24.84 -8.47 16.82
C GLU A 211 24.22 -8.62 18.22
N GLN A 212 23.71 -7.54 18.82
CA GLN A 212 23.02 -7.63 20.11
C GLN A 212 21.68 -8.37 19.97
N ILE A 213 20.96 -8.13 18.86
CA ILE A 213 19.73 -8.87 18.56
C ILE A 213 20.04 -10.36 18.32
N LYS A 214 21.09 -10.68 17.56
CA LYS A 214 21.53 -12.07 17.33
C LYS A 214 21.88 -12.79 18.63
N GLN A 215 22.54 -12.11 19.56
CA GLN A 215 22.93 -12.68 20.86
C GLN A 215 21.74 -12.88 21.79
N ASN A 216 20.74 -12.01 21.73
CA ASN A 216 19.57 -12.07 22.62
C ASN A 216 18.43 -12.95 22.13
N PHE A 217 18.34 -13.22 20.83
CA PHE A 217 17.28 -14.04 20.23
C PHE A 217 17.86 -15.31 19.62
N GLU A 218 17.71 -16.44 20.31
CA GLU A 218 18.22 -17.76 19.92
C GLU A 218 17.63 -18.25 18.59
N LYS A 219 16.38 -17.90 18.32
CA LYS A 219 15.70 -18.20 17.05
C LYS A 219 15.22 -16.92 16.41
N ARG A 220 15.46 -16.78 15.11
CA ARG A 220 15.07 -15.60 14.33
C ARG A 220 14.47 -16.08 13.01
N VAL A 221 13.30 -15.56 12.66
CA VAL A 221 12.54 -15.94 11.47
C VAL A 221 12.18 -14.68 10.69
N TRP A 222 12.33 -14.73 9.38
CA TRP A 222 11.96 -13.64 8.47
C TRP A 222 10.96 -14.15 7.45
N LEU A 223 9.78 -13.54 7.41
CA LEU A 223 8.73 -13.87 6.44
C LEU A 223 8.29 -12.59 5.75
N CYS A 224 8.23 -12.61 4.42
CA CYS A 224 7.59 -11.56 3.62
C CYS A 224 6.18 -12.02 3.24
N LEU A 225 5.15 -11.30 3.70
CA LEU A 225 3.75 -11.69 3.49
C LEU A 225 2.85 -10.45 3.35
N ALA A 226 2.11 -10.38 2.24
CA ALA A 226 1.19 -9.27 2.01
C ALA A 226 -0.10 -9.37 2.86
N GLU A 227 -0.59 -10.57 3.14
CA GLU A 227 -1.85 -10.78 3.84
C GLU A 227 -1.82 -12.00 4.76
N MET A 228 -2.51 -11.90 5.91
CA MET A 228 -2.85 -13.04 6.75
C MET A 228 -4.22 -13.63 6.43
N SER A 229 -4.24 -14.68 5.60
CA SER A 229 -5.47 -15.37 5.17
C SER A 229 -5.87 -16.55 6.05
N GLU A 230 -4.93 -17.31 6.60
CA GLU A 230 -5.20 -18.48 7.46
C GLU A 230 -4.08 -18.72 8.47
N THR A 231 -4.41 -18.86 9.76
CA THR A 231 -3.46 -19.10 10.86
C THR A 231 -2.53 -20.30 10.61
N LYS A 232 -3.07 -21.41 10.09
CA LYS A 232 -2.30 -22.63 9.82
C LYS A 232 -1.16 -22.36 8.84
N SER A 233 -1.45 -21.68 7.74
CA SER A 233 -0.47 -21.35 6.70
C SER A 233 0.69 -20.51 7.25
N PHE A 234 0.45 -19.59 8.20
CA PHE A 234 1.54 -18.84 8.86
C PHE A 234 2.41 -19.70 9.75
N LEU A 235 1.80 -20.58 10.52
CA LEU A 235 2.53 -21.52 11.38
C LEU A 235 3.41 -22.46 10.54
N GLU A 236 2.92 -22.88 9.38
CA GLU A 236 3.71 -23.66 8.40
C GLU A 236 4.92 -22.86 7.92
N LEU A 237 4.74 -21.63 7.44
CA LEU A 237 5.84 -20.78 6.97
C LEU A 237 6.92 -20.54 8.04
N ILE A 238 6.51 -20.33 9.29
CA ILE A 238 7.46 -20.18 10.41
C ILE A 238 8.26 -21.47 10.60
N LEU A 239 7.59 -22.62 10.59
CA LEU A 239 8.24 -23.91 10.78
C LEU A 239 9.19 -24.24 9.61
N GLU A 240 8.79 -23.95 8.37
CA GLU A 240 9.64 -24.09 7.19
C GLU A 240 10.89 -23.21 7.28
N SER A 241 10.73 -21.95 7.72
CA SER A 241 11.86 -21.05 7.91
C SER A 241 12.80 -21.51 9.03
N LEU A 242 12.28 -22.10 10.11
CA LEU A 242 13.10 -22.60 11.23
C LEU A 242 13.84 -23.89 10.90
N THR A 243 13.25 -24.75 10.07
CA THR A 243 13.77 -26.08 9.76
C THR A 243 14.51 -26.15 8.43
N GLU A 244 14.39 -25.10 7.61
CA GLU A 244 14.92 -25.02 6.24
C GLU A 244 14.47 -26.19 5.35
N ARG A 245 13.26 -26.69 5.63
CA ARG A 245 12.67 -27.85 4.95
C ARG A 245 11.24 -27.56 4.57
N LYS A 246 10.89 -27.92 3.34
CA LYS A 246 9.50 -27.90 2.88
C LYS A 246 8.69 -28.93 3.65
N LEU A 247 7.51 -28.53 4.12
CA LEU A 247 6.61 -29.43 4.83
C LEU A 247 5.70 -30.15 3.85
N GLU A 248 5.50 -31.44 4.09
CA GLU A 248 4.35 -32.15 3.55
C GLU A 248 3.07 -31.66 4.25
N VAL A 249 1.92 -31.83 3.60
CA VAL A 249 0.62 -31.42 4.14
C VAL A 249 0.40 -32.11 5.49
N GLN A 250 0.49 -31.33 6.57
CA GLN A 250 0.33 -31.80 7.94
C GLN A 250 -0.88 -31.14 8.59
N SER A 251 -1.41 -31.77 9.64
CA SER A 251 -2.48 -31.16 10.43
C SER A 251 -1.93 -30.00 11.26
N ARG A 252 -2.79 -29.02 11.57
CA ARG A 252 -2.44 -27.87 12.42
C ARG A 252 -1.81 -28.31 13.75
N ASP A 253 -2.32 -29.38 14.36
CA ASP A 253 -1.80 -29.91 15.63
C ASP A 253 -0.35 -30.40 15.52
N ILE A 254 0.01 -31.08 14.42
CA ILE A 254 1.39 -31.54 14.18
C ILE A 254 2.34 -30.34 14.02
N ILE A 255 1.92 -29.33 13.25
CA ILE A 255 2.72 -28.12 13.04
C ILE A 255 2.96 -27.39 14.37
N VAL A 256 1.91 -27.23 15.18
CA VAL A 256 2.00 -26.60 16.51
C VAL A 256 2.94 -27.36 17.44
N LYS A 257 2.89 -28.71 17.45
CA LYS A 257 3.82 -29.54 18.24
C LYS A 257 5.27 -29.35 17.80
N LYS A 258 5.54 -29.36 16.49
CA LYS A 258 6.90 -29.13 15.97
C LYS A 258 7.41 -27.71 16.24
N LEU A 259 6.53 -26.70 16.13
CA LEU A 259 6.88 -25.33 16.52
C LEU A 259 7.20 -25.22 18.00
N ARG A 260 6.49 -25.94 18.86
CA ARG A 260 6.83 -26.05 20.29
C ARG A 260 8.21 -26.67 20.49
N ASP A 261 8.58 -27.69 19.74
CA ASP A 261 9.91 -28.30 19.83
C ASP A 261 11.02 -27.32 19.38
N GLU A 262 10.76 -26.54 18.32
CA GLU A 262 11.72 -25.58 17.79
C GLU A 262 11.87 -24.30 18.64
N LEU A 263 10.76 -23.74 19.12
CA LEU A 263 10.70 -22.44 19.79
C LEU A 263 10.59 -22.55 21.32
N GLY A 264 10.03 -23.63 21.85
CA GLY A 264 9.71 -23.77 23.26
C GLY A 264 10.92 -23.54 24.17
N GLY A 265 10.76 -22.68 25.17
CA GLY A 265 11.81 -22.34 26.13
C GLY A 265 12.88 -21.39 25.60
N LYS A 266 12.89 -21.08 24.30
CA LYS A 266 13.86 -20.20 23.66
C LYS A 266 13.30 -18.80 23.52
N ARG A 267 14.17 -17.79 23.48
CA ARG A 267 13.77 -16.43 23.11
C ARG A 267 13.83 -16.27 21.60
N TYR A 268 12.75 -15.83 20.96
CA TYR A 268 12.69 -15.72 19.50
C TYR A 268 12.17 -14.38 18.97
N LEU A 269 12.64 -14.02 17.77
CA LEU A 269 12.21 -12.86 16.99
C LEU A 269 11.57 -13.35 15.69
N LEU A 270 10.32 -12.95 15.44
CA LEU A 270 9.65 -13.12 14.15
C LEU A 270 9.59 -11.76 13.45
N VAL A 271 10.08 -11.67 12.21
CA VAL A 271 9.87 -10.51 11.35
C VAL A 271 8.82 -10.84 10.30
N LEU A 272 7.75 -10.06 10.28
CA LEU A 272 6.66 -10.13 9.31
C LEU A 272 6.74 -8.88 8.42
N ASP A 273 7.42 -9.02 7.29
CA ASP A 273 7.70 -7.91 6.36
C ASP A 273 6.55 -7.73 5.35
N ASP A 274 6.25 -6.46 5.10
CA ASP A 274 5.29 -5.94 4.11
C ASP A 274 3.83 -6.39 4.29
N LEU A 275 3.35 -6.40 5.53
CA LEU A 275 2.00 -6.86 5.88
C LEU A 275 0.92 -5.80 5.59
N TRP A 276 0.06 -6.04 4.62
CA TRP A 276 -0.96 -5.08 4.15
C TRP A 276 -2.36 -5.35 4.71
N ARG A 277 -2.67 -6.62 5.02
CA ARG A 277 -3.98 -7.00 5.54
C ARG A 277 -3.88 -8.07 6.62
N VAL A 278 -4.60 -7.83 7.71
CA VAL A 278 -4.71 -8.73 8.85
C VAL A 278 -6.15 -8.73 9.33
N ASP A 279 -6.75 -9.91 9.42
CA ASP A 279 -8.00 -10.09 10.14
C ASP A 279 -7.71 -10.17 11.66
N PRO A 280 -8.38 -9.37 12.51
CA PRO A 280 -8.13 -9.38 13.94
C PRO A 280 -8.34 -10.75 14.60
N THR A 281 -9.32 -11.53 14.15
CA THR A 281 -9.61 -12.85 14.74
C THR A 281 -8.50 -13.85 14.43
N LEU A 282 -7.98 -13.83 13.19
CA LEU A 282 -6.82 -14.63 12.81
C LEU A 282 -5.56 -14.21 13.56
N TRP A 283 -5.35 -12.90 13.75
CA TRP A 283 -4.22 -12.41 14.55
C TRP A 283 -4.30 -12.88 16.00
N HIS A 284 -5.47 -12.81 16.63
CA HIS A 284 -5.66 -13.30 17.99
C HIS A 284 -5.42 -14.81 18.09
N GLU A 285 -5.97 -15.61 17.18
CA GLU A 285 -5.75 -17.06 17.15
C GLU A 285 -4.26 -17.42 16.99
N PHE A 286 -3.57 -16.70 16.11
CA PHE A 286 -2.14 -16.84 15.90
C PHE A 286 -1.35 -16.53 17.17
N MET A 287 -1.63 -15.39 17.81
CA MET A 287 -0.97 -14.96 19.05
C MET A 287 -1.23 -15.94 20.20
N ASP A 288 -2.45 -16.44 20.35
CA ASP A 288 -2.80 -17.42 21.37
C ASP A 288 -2.05 -18.74 21.17
N THR A 289 -1.91 -19.17 19.91
CA THR A 289 -1.12 -20.35 19.56
C THR A 289 0.35 -20.16 19.91
N LEU A 290 0.95 -19.02 19.54
CA LEU A 290 2.37 -18.73 19.84
C LEU A 290 2.65 -18.64 21.36
N LYS A 291 1.75 -18.02 22.13
CA LYS A 291 1.85 -17.98 23.60
C LYS A 291 1.66 -19.36 24.23
N GLY A 292 0.83 -20.22 23.61
CA GLY A 292 0.59 -21.58 24.08
C GLY A 292 1.71 -22.58 23.78
N ILE A 293 2.55 -22.33 22.77
CA ILE A 293 3.72 -23.17 22.47
C ILE A 293 4.97 -22.74 23.24
N ASN A 294 5.06 -21.48 23.66
CA ASN A 294 6.21 -20.97 24.38
C ASN A 294 5.82 -19.98 25.47
N THR A 295 6.13 -20.35 26.72
CA THR A 295 5.92 -19.52 27.92
C THR A 295 7.16 -18.73 28.32
N SER A 296 8.26 -18.82 27.56
CA SER A 296 9.45 -17.99 27.76
C SER A 296 9.09 -16.51 27.60
N ARG A 297 9.81 -15.64 28.32
CA ARG A 297 9.59 -14.20 28.30
C ARG A 297 10.48 -13.53 27.26
N GLY A 298 10.04 -12.37 26.76
CA GLY A 298 10.82 -11.53 25.86
C GLY A 298 10.79 -11.94 24.38
N ASN A 299 9.82 -12.75 23.95
CA ASN A 299 9.62 -13.04 22.53
C ASN A 299 9.11 -11.79 21.80
N CYS A 300 9.51 -11.61 20.55
CA CYS A 300 9.19 -10.40 19.80
C CYS A 300 8.67 -10.70 18.40
N ILE A 301 7.68 -9.92 17.95
CA ILE A 301 7.25 -9.86 16.56
C ILE A 301 7.49 -8.44 16.04
N LEU A 302 8.33 -8.29 15.03
CA LEU A 302 8.52 -7.04 14.30
C LEU A 302 7.67 -7.10 13.03
N VAL A 303 6.74 -6.16 12.86
CA VAL A 303 5.88 -6.11 11.67
C VAL A 303 6.26 -4.88 10.85
N THR A 304 6.50 -4.99 9.56
CA THR A 304 6.59 -3.81 8.69
C THR A 304 5.29 -3.64 7.91
N THR A 305 4.74 -2.42 7.87
CA THR A 305 3.49 -2.18 7.16
C THR A 305 3.40 -0.74 6.63
N ARG A 306 2.64 -0.57 5.55
CA ARG A 306 2.20 0.74 5.06
C ARG A 306 0.88 1.20 5.69
N MET A 307 0.16 0.27 6.31
CA MET A 307 -1.23 0.44 6.72
C MET A 307 -1.31 0.69 8.23
N LYS A 308 -1.64 1.92 8.64
CA LYS A 308 -1.92 2.24 10.06
C LYS A 308 -2.95 1.29 10.67
N ARG A 309 -3.97 0.90 9.90
CA ARG A 309 -4.98 -0.07 10.32
C ARG A 309 -4.38 -1.42 10.71
N VAL A 310 -3.40 -1.93 9.95
CA VAL A 310 -2.71 -3.18 10.30
C VAL A 310 -1.95 -3.00 11.61
N ALA A 311 -1.21 -1.90 11.75
CA ALA A 311 -0.47 -1.59 12.97
C ALA A 311 -1.38 -1.58 14.21
N SER A 312 -2.53 -0.90 14.13
CA SER A 312 -3.51 -0.84 15.22
C SER A 312 -4.20 -2.17 15.52
N THR A 313 -4.29 -3.07 14.53
CA THR A 313 -4.80 -4.44 14.76
C THR A 313 -3.79 -5.28 15.54
N VAL A 314 -2.50 -5.14 15.25
CA VAL A 314 -1.48 -6.06 15.77
C VAL A 314 -0.83 -5.60 17.08
N ALA A 315 -0.85 -4.29 17.38
CA ALA A 315 -0.34 -3.72 18.63
C ALA A 315 -1.01 -2.39 19.00
N LEU A 316 -0.87 -1.99 20.27
CA LEU A 316 -1.37 -0.70 20.77
C LEU A 316 -0.49 0.49 20.37
N ASP A 317 0.83 0.29 20.35
CA ASP A 317 1.82 1.30 19.96
C ASP A 317 2.50 0.88 18.65
N HIS A 318 3.02 1.86 17.90
CA HIS A 318 3.73 1.63 16.65
C HIS A 318 4.81 2.68 16.40
N HIS A 319 5.89 2.25 15.75
CA HIS A 319 7.00 3.11 15.36
C HIS A 319 6.75 3.68 13.96
N MET A 320 6.54 4.99 13.87
CA MET A 320 6.36 5.68 12.59
C MET A 320 7.72 6.06 11.99
N LEU A 321 8.07 5.51 10.82
CA LEU A 321 9.22 5.99 10.07
C LEU A 321 8.92 7.36 9.48
N GLU A 322 9.80 8.31 9.76
CA GLU A 322 9.77 9.63 9.15
C GLU A 322 10.61 9.70 7.87
N ARG A 323 10.46 10.81 7.14
CA ARG A 323 11.29 11.13 5.98
C ARG A 323 12.73 11.39 6.42
N LEU A 324 13.69 10.99 5.60
CA LEU A 324 15.10 11.26 5.87
C LEU A 324 15.43 12.74 5.71
N ALA A 325 16.41 13.19 6.50
CA ALA A 325 17.05 14.49 6.32
C ALA A 325 17.72 14.59 4.93
N ARG A 326 17.85 15.83 4.44
CA ARG A 326 18.40 16.11 3.09
C ARG A 326 19.78 15.48 2.89
N ASP A 327 20.67 15.64 3.87
CA ASP A 327 22.04 15.13 3.82
C ASP A 327 22.09 13.60 3.73
N HIS A 328 21.15 12.91 4.38
CA HIS A 328 21.04 11.45 4.29
C HIS A 328 20.56 11.00 2.90
N CYS A 329 19.58 11.70 2.31
CA CYS A 329 19.17 11.43 0.92
C CYS A 329 20.32 11.69 -0.06
N TRP A 330 21.07 12.77 0.15
CA TRP A 330 22.25 13.06 -0.66
C TRP A 330 23.32 11.98 -0.53
N CYS A 331 23.58 11.50 0.68
CA CYS A 331 24.51 10.41 0.92
C CYS A 331 24.10 9.12 0.17
N ILE A 332 22.83 8.71 0.26
CA ILE A 332 22.31 7.53 -0.45
C ILE A 332 22.43 7.71 -1.97
N PHE A 333 22.09 8.89 -2.47
CA PHE A 333 22.25 9.22 -3.88
C PHE A 333 23.70 9.04 -4.32
N LYS A 334 24.65 9.62 -3.59
CA LYS A 334 26.09 9.54 -3.91
C LYS A 334 26.59 8.11 -3.91
N GLN A 335 26.25 7.31 -2.89
CA GLN A 335 26.61 5.90 -2.81
C GLN A 335 26.15 5.12 -4.05
N ARG A 336 25.03 5.53 -4.65
CA ARG A 336 24.47 4.84 -5.81
C ARG A 336 24.94 5.39 -7.15
N ALA A 337 25.16 6.70 -7.25
CA ALA A 337 25.65 7.38 -8.44
C ALA A 337 27.16 7.21 -8.64
N PHE A 338 27.94 7.12 -7.56
CA PHE A 338 29.41 7.14 -7.58
C PHE A 338 29.99 5.98 -6.77
N VAL A 339 29.79 4.76 -7.25
CA VAL A 339 30.20 3.54 -6.53
C VAL A 339 31.72 3.49 -6.28
N ASP A 340 32.54 4.13 -7.12
CA ASP A 340 34.01 4.06 -7.06
C ASP A 340 34.73 5.41 -7.34
N GLY A 341 34.10 6.57 -7.09
CA GLY A 341 34.66 7.86 -7.48
C GLY A 341 34.34 9.02 -6.53
N GLU A 342 35.21 10.03 -6.52
CA GLU A 342 34.90 11.33 -5.93
C GLU A 342 33.77 11.99 -6.72
N VAL A 343 32.88 12.69 -6.02
CA VAL A 343 31.80 13.45 -6.66
C VAL A 343 32.43 14.69 -7.31
N PRO A 344 32.32 14.86 -8.64
CA PRO A 344 32.80 16.07 -9.28
C PRO A 344 32.14 17.32 -8.67
N GLU A 345 32.90 18.38 -8.38
CA GLU A 345 32.37 19.61 -7.77
C GLU A 345 31.20 20.19 -8.56
N GLU A 346 31.26 20.09 -9.89
CA GLU A 346 30.19 20.52 -10.81
C GLU A 346 28.87 19.77 -10.56
N MET A 347 28.93 18.50 -10.12
CA MET A 347 27.74 17.71 -9.77
C MET A 347 27.21 18.01 -8.37
N VAL A 348 28.04 18.55 -7.46
CA VAL A 348 27.59 19.04 -6.14
C VAL A 348 26.66 20.23 -6.28
N SER A 349 26.82 21.04 -7.33
CA SER A 349 25.93 22.19 -7.58
C SER A 349 24.45 21.80 -7.77
N MET A 350 24.18 20.55 -8.16
CA MET A 350 22.84 20.00 -8.35
C MET A 350 22.25 19.32 -7.11
N GLU A 351 22.99 19.26 -5.99
CA GLU A 351 22.57 18.59 -4.75
C GLU A 351 21.18 19.04 -4.30
N ASN A 352 20.96 20.35 -4.23
CA ASN A 352 19.70 20.93 -3.77
C ASN A 352 18.51 20.40 -4.57
N ARG A 353 18.65 20.34 -5.91
CA ARG A 353 17.61 19.85 -6.81
C ARG A 353 17.35 18.37 -6.63
N ILE A 354 18.41 17.58 -6.48
CA ILE A 354 18.33 16.13 -6.29
C ILE A 354 17.60 15.79 -4.98
N VAL A 355 18.01 16.40 -3.86
CA VAL A 355 17.38 16.13 -2.55
C VAL A 355 15.94 16.64 -2.50
N GLU A 356 15.63 17.74 -3.18
CA GLU A 356 14.26 18.23 -3.35
C GLU A 356 13.38 17.22 -4.08
N LEU A 357 13.87 16.65 -5.19
CA LEU A 357 13.16 15.60 -5.91
C LEU A 357 12.94 14.40 -4.99
N CYS A 358 13.96 13.93 -4.28
CA CYS A 358 13.87 12.78 -3.38
C CYS A 358 12.78 12.94 -2.30
N GLN A 359 12.48 14.17 -1.88
CA GLN A 359 11.53 14.49 -0.81
C GLN A 359 11.77 13.67 0.48
N GLY A 360 13.01 13.37 0.82
CA GLY A 360 13.32 12.56 2.01
C GLY A 360 13.00 11.06 1.89
N LEU A 361 12.72 10.55 0.69
CA LEU A 361 12.51 9.11 0.44
C LEU A 361 13.84 8.44 0.04
N PRO A 362 14.38 7.51 0.85
CA PRO A 362 15.62 6.80 0.51
C PRO A 362 15.54 6.03 -0.81
N LEU A 363 14.38 5.43 -1.14
CA LEU A 363 14.20 4.74 -2.42
C LEU A 363 14.29 5.69 -3.61
N ALA A 364 13.77 6.92 -3.49
CA ALA A 364 13.86 7.92 -4.56
C ALA A 364 15.33 8.35 -4.79
N ALA A 365 16.09 8.55 -3.71
CA ALA A 365 17.51 8.86 -3.79
C ALA A 365 18.32 7.75 -4.47
N SER A 366 18.04 6.49 -4.13
CA SER A 366 18.69 5.35 -4.76
C SER A 366 18.33 5.21 -6.25
N VAL A 367 17.06 5.39 -6.62
CA VAL A 367 16.64 5.36 -8.03
C VAL A 367 17.27 6.48 -8.83
N LEU A 368 17.27 7.71 -8.31
CA LEU A 368 17.94 8.84 -8.96
C LEU A 368 19.44 8.60 -9.13
N GLY A 369 20.12 8.10 -8.08
CA GLY A 369 21.54 7.82 -8.16
C GLY A 369 21.86 6.74 -9.19
N GLY A 370 21.04 5.68 -9.25
CA GLY A 370 21.20 4.62 -10.24
C GLY A 370 20.93 5.09 -11.68
N LEU A 371 19.95 5.96 -11.87
CA LEU A 371 19.60 6.54 -13.17
C LEU A 371 20.72 7.44 -13.72
N LEU A 372 21.33 8.22 -12.83
CA LEU A 372 22.32 9.24 -13.20
C LEU A 372 23.77 8.71 -13.24
N ARG A 373 24.02 7.51 -12.71
CA ARG A 373 25.36 6.89 -12.58
C ARG A 373 26.21 6.91 -13.85
N TYR A 374 25.60 6.75 -15.02
CA TYR A 374 26.31 6.64 -16.31
C TYR A 374 26.01 7.81 -17.25
N LYS A 375 25.62 8.95 -16.70
CA LYS A 375 25.16 10.12 -17.45
C LYS A 375 26.12 11.29 -17.28
N GLU A 376 26.28 12.08 -18.34
CA GLU A 376 27.06 13.31 -18.31
C GLU A 376 26.26 14.46 -17.65
N ILE A 377 26.96 15.51 -17.19
CA ILE A 377 26.35 16.63 -16.44
C ILE A 377 25.19 17.28 -17.20
N HIS A 378 25.32 17.46 -18.52
CA HIS A 378 24.26 18.06 -19.33
C HIS A 378 23.01 17.16 -19.41
N GLU A 379 23.16 15.84 -19.37
CA GLU A 379 22.07 14.87 -19.29
C GLU A 379 21.42 14.87 -17.91
N TRP A 380 22.21 15.04 -16.83
CA TRP A 380 21.68 15.19 -15.47
C TRP A 380 20.72 16.38 -15.41
N GLN A 381 21.16 17.54 -15.90
CA GLN A 381 20.34 18.75 -15.91
C GLN A 381 19.04 18.51 -16.69
N ALA A 382 19.11 17.90 -17.88
CA ALA A 382 17.92 17.57 -18.66
C ALA A 382 16.95 16.63 -17.92
N ILE A 383 17.45 15.59 -17.24
CA ILE A 383 16.65 14.64 -16.46
C ILE A 383 16.02 15.32 -15.24
N LEU A 384 16.77 16.17 -14.53
CA LEU A 384 16.31 16.90 -13.33
C LEU A 384 15.29 18.01 -13.66
N ASP A 385 15.34 18.53 -14.89
CA ASP A 385 14.39 19.51 -15.43
C ASP A 385 13.14 18.84 -16.05
N GLY A 386 13.12 17.51 -16.16
CA GLY A 386 11.99 16.74 -16.69
C GLY A 386 11.87 16.78 -18.22
N ASN A 387 12.99 16.93 -18.94
CA ASN A 387 13.01 16.97 -20.40
C ASN A 387 13.05 15.55 -21.01
N PRO A 388 12.02 15.11 -21.77
CA PRO A 388 11.93 13.75 -22.30
C PRO A 388 12.84 13.47 -23.52
N LEU A 389 13.52 14.48 -24.06
CA LEU A 389 14.19 14.42 -25.37
C LEU A 389 15.61 13.84 -25.34
N VAL A 390 16.17 13.52 -24.16
CA VAL A 390 17.52 12.96 -24.01
C VAL A 390 17.51 11.47 -23.61
N THR A 391 16.35 10.92 -23.25
CA THR A 391 16.22 9.50 -22.87
C THR A 391 16.00 8.62 -24.10
N GLY A 392 16.99 8.60 -24.99
CA GLY A 392 17.22 7.43 -25.85
C GLY A 392 17.72 6.31 -24.95
N GLU A 393 16.97 5.20 -24.91
CA GLU A 393 17.10 4.03 -24.01
C GLU A 393 16.33 4.12 -22.68
N ALA A 394 15.30 3.26 -22.59
CA ALA A 394 14.54 2.83 -21.42
C ALA A 394 14.02 3.91 -20.46
N ASP A 395 12.75 4.29 -20.69
CA ASP A 395 11.83 5.11 -19.88
C ASP A 395 11.52 4.56 -18.46
N ASN A 396 12.52 4.01 -17.76
CA ASN A 396 12.36 3.35 -16.46
C ASN A 396 12.57 4.29 -15.26
N GLY A 397 13.42 5.32 -15.38
CA GLY A 397 13.81 6.19 -14.26
C GLY A 397 12.74 7.18 -13.82
N GLU A 398 12.25 8.00 -14.75
CA GLU A 398 11.23 9.03 -14.46
C GLU A 398 9.88 8.38 -14.09
N ASN A 399 9.52 7.29 -14.77
CA ASN A 399 8.37 6.46 -14.40
C ASN A 399 8.52 5.80 -13.02
N SER A 400 9.73 5.40 -12.61
CA SER A 400 9.98 4.85 -11.27
C SER A 400 9.83 5.91 -10.18
N LEU A 401 10.32 7.13 -10.40
CA LEU A 401 10.13 8.23 -9.44
C LEU A 401 8.67 8.65 -9.34
N LYS A 402 7.98 8.75 -10.48
CA LYS A 402 6.52 8.98 -10.49
C LYS A 402 5.77 7.86 -9.76
N LYS A 403 6.15 6.59 -9.92
CA LYS A 403 5.58 5.46 -9.14
C LYS A 403 5.83 5.61 -7.63
N ILE A 404 7.06 5.94 -7.23
CA ILE A 404 7.43 6.17 -5.82
C ILE A 404 6.61 7.32 -5.20
N TYR A 405 6.37 8.40 -5.95
CA TYR A 405 5.54 9.52 -5.48
C TYR A 405 4.03 9.26 -5.58
N LYS A 406 3.55 8.40 -6.50
CA LYS A 406 2.13 8.03 -6.64
C LYS A 406 1.67 7.07 -5.54
N GLU A 407 2.57 6.23 -5.02
CA GLU A 407 2.35 5.46 -3.78
C GLU A 407 2.34 6.35 -2.52
N ASN A 408 2.49 7.68 -2.65
CA ASN A 408 2.33 8.65 -1.58
C ASN A 408 1.02 9.44 -1.73
N PRO A 409 -0.12 8.94 -1.21
CA PRO A 409 -1.28 9.81 -1.04
C PRO A 409 -0.93 10.85 0.03
N LYS A 410 -0.72 12.10 -0.40
CA LYS A 410 -0.97 13.26 0.47
C LYS A 410 -2.42 13.10 0.95
N THR A 411 -2.65 13.21 2.26
CA THR A 411 -3.94 13.07 2.98
C THR A 411 -4.46 11.66 3.25
N GLN A 412 -3.86 11.00 4.26
CA GLN A 412 -4.60 10.35 5.35
C GLN A 412 -3.84 10.61 6.67
N LEU A 413 -3.90 11.87 7.11
CA LEU A 413 -3.58 12.23 8.49
C LEU A 413 -4.72 11.78 9.40
#